data_AF-A0A0F8BMQ0-F1
#
_entry.id   AF-A0A0F8BMQ0-F1
#
_cell.length_a   1.000
_cell.length_b   1.000
_cell.length_c   1.000
_cell.angle_alpha   90.00
_cell.angle_beta   90.00
_cell.angle_gamma   90.00
#
_symmetry.space_group_name_H-M   'P 1'
#
loop_
_entity.id
_entity.type
_entity.pdbx_description
1 polymer ?
#
loop_
_entity_poly.entity_id
_entity_poly.type
_entity_poly.pdbx_seq_one_letter_code
_entity_poly.pdbx_strand_id
1 'polypeptide(L)'
;MSVQMENRRQRDGEIEAEYDRLRDLAHEEAAKRNQCFQQSREAYENGDGAAAKELSNKGKRHAAKMDDYNRQASEFILRENNSPGRIDDDEIDLHGQYVDEAERIVEERIGADRAAGRARLCIIVGKGIHSNKNVPKIKPAVEQVLDRMGLEYHTDEHNTGRIIVKLNDGGYVPPQQPHNHGQGPHYQEPSHGNQQPESTDLLGALFSYVQKQCCNIIFVSTNNMPLIMVTGLPTSGKTTRSKQLHDFLSRKIEVEQNKKYRLHYISDSTLSISRSVYDLSVVPEHARSANSSEKDARALISSAVKRVLSDNDIVILDSLNYIKGWRYQLYCEAKAQRTPSIVLQIGCMPDRAKSVNEARLDRRNEQEQDPKKPVLSLSGDVDGIDNKLLVPQNDEQPYEPGNWENLVFRYEEPNGMARWDSPLFSIVWDDDEAQTTRTFTQIWAAIAGEERKIVRPNQATVQRGMDGGGDYLYILEKESQWLVKMILEKQDPDGGGEVGIPRASDGAEELVVSLPMQKLGLPQLQRMRRAFIGLNRGGIGLEMVGSMAVDRIRENFVEYLNCHFERDT
;
A
#
# COMPACT_ATOMS: atom_id res chain seq x y z
N MET A 1 -35.93 -9.11 -45.73
CA MET A 1 -35.65 -8.45 -44.44
C MET A 1 -36.16 -9.27 -43.26
N SER A 2 -37.44 -9.67 -43.19
CA SER A 2 -38.02 -10.35 -42.01
C SER A 2 -37.22 -11.57 -41.50
N VAL A 3 -36.92 -12.56 -42.36
CA VAL A 3 -36.17 -13.78 -41.97
C VAL A 3 -34.77 -13.48 -41.42
N GLN A 4 -34.08 -12.47 -41.95
CA GLN A 4 -32.75 -12.08 -41.45
C GLN A 4 -32.81 -11.38 -40.08
N MET A 5 -33.88 -10.63 -39.79
CA MET A 5 -34.10 -10.02 -38.46
C MET A 5 -34.50 -11.08 -37.43
N GLU A 6 -35.29 -12.07 -37.83
CA GLU A 6 -35.73 -13.17 -36.97
C GLU A 6 -34.56 -14.10 -36.60
N ASN A 7 -33.74 -14.49 -37.58
CA ASN A 7 -32.48 -15.22 -37.36
C ASN A 7 -31.39 -14.40 -36.62
N ARG A 8 -31.56 -13.07 -36.46
CA ARG A 8 -30.69 -12.26 -35.59
C ARG A 8 -31.17 -12.34 -34.16
N ARG A 9 -32.46 -12.08 -33.91
CA ARG A 9 -33.10 -12.18 -32.59
C ARG A 9 -32.95 -13.55 -31.93
N GLN A 10 -33.07 -14.64 -32.70
CA GLN A 10 -32.86 -16.00 -32.16
C GLN A 10 -31.43 -16.19 -31.65
N ARG A 11 -30.41 -15.81 -32.44
CA ARG A 11 -29.00 -15.87 -32.03
C ARG A 11 -28.68 -14.93 -30.87
N ASP A 12 -29.24 -13.71 -30.87
CA ASP A 12 -29.04 -12.76 -29.78
C ASP A 12 -29.59 -13.33 -28.45
N GLY A 13 -30.72 -14.05 -28.48
CA GLY A 13 -31.26 -14.77 -27.31
C GLY A 13 -30.49 -16.02 -26.90
N GLU A 14 -29.89 -16.76 -27.86
CA GLU A 14 -28.97 -17.87 -27.56
C GLU A 14 -27.68 -17.38 -26.86
N ILE A 15 -27.18 -16.20 -27.27
CA ILE A 15 -26.02 -15.54 -26.65
C ILE A 15 -26.36 -15.07 -25.22
N GLU A 16 -27.52 -14.43 -25.02
CA GLU A 16 -27.99 -14.00 -23.70
C GLU A 16 -28.14 -15.20 -22.75
N ALA A 17 -28.75 -16.30 -23.21
CA ALA A 17 -28.96 -17.51 -22.40
C ALA A 17 -27.66 -18.22 -21.96
N GLU A 18 -26.64 -18.32 -22.83
CA GLU A 18 -25.35 -18.92 -22.44
C GLU A 18 -24.53 -17.99 -21.54
N TYR A 19 -24.60 -16.67 -21.75
CA TYR A 19 -24.00 -15.69 -20.84
C TYR A 19 -24.61 -15.77 -19.43
N ASP A 20 -25.95 -15.78 -19.34
CA ASP A 20 -26.67 -15.89 -18.06
C ASP A 20 -26.33 -17.21 -17.36
N ARG A 21 -26.33 -18.33 -18.09
CA ARG A 21 -25.91 -19.64 -17.56
C ARG A 21 -24.49 -19.62 -16.96
N LEU A 22 -23.53 -18.95 -17.60
CA LEU A 22 -22.17 -18.84 -17.06
C LEU A 22 -22.10 -17.93 -15.82
N ARG A 23 -22.87 -16.84 -15.77
CA ARG A 23 -22.97 -15.98 -14.57
C ARG A 23 -23.68 -16.69 -13.42
N ASP A 24 -24.73 -17.46 -13.68
CA ASP A 24 -25.44 -18.27 -12.67
C ASP A 24 -24.51 -19.32 -12.07
N LEU A 25 -23.73 -20.04 -12.88
CA LEU A 25 -22.71 -20.97 -12.38
C LEU A 25 -21.66 -20.27 -11.50
N ALA A 26 -21.25 -19.04 -11.85
CA ALA A 26 -20.38 -18.24 -10.98
C ALA A 26 -21.08 -17.87 -9.66
N HIS A 27 -22.35 -17.45 -9.69
CA HIS A 27 -23.13 -17.14 -8.49
C HIS A 27 -23.34 -18.36 -7.58
N GLU A 28 -23.57 -19.55 -8.13
CA GLU A 28 -23.63 -20.79 -7.35
C GLU A 28 -22.29 -21.09 -6.65
N GLU A 29 -21.17 -20.99 -7.36
CA GLU A 29 -19.85 -21.22 -6.77
C GLU A 29 -19.48 -20.16 -5.73
N ALA A 30 -19.94 -18.91 -5.90
CA ALA A 30 -19.85 -17.87 -4.89
C ALA A 30 -20.64 -18.21 -3.61
N ALA A 31 -21.84 -18.77 -3.74
CA ALA A 31 -22.64 -19.23 -2.59
C ALA A 31 -21.95 -20.40 -1.86
N LYS A 32 -21.49 -21.42 -2.60
CA LYS A 32 -20.74 -22.57 -2.06
C LYS A 32 -19.45 -22.13 -1.35
N ARG A 33 -18.72 -21.15 -1.92
CA ARG A 33 -17.54 -20.52 -1.31
C ARG A 33 -17.88 -19.87 0.03
N ASN A 34 -18.92 -19.02 0.07
CA ASN A 34 -19.31 -18.31 1.28
C ASN A 34 -19.70 -19.29 2.40
N GLN A 35 -20.47 -20.34 2.08
CA GLN A 35 -20.81 -21.41 3.02
C GLN A 35 -19.55 -22.13 3.56
N CYS A 36 -18.59 -22.47 2.70
CA CYS A 36 -17.34 -23.12 3.12
C CYS A 36 -16.50 -22.23 4.05
N PHE A 37 -16.46 -20.91 3.82
CA PHE A 37 -15.73 -20.00 4.71
C PHE A 37 -16.45 -19.74 6.04
N GLN A 38 -17.79 -19.72 6.06
CA GLN A 38 -18.56 -19.70 7.30
C GLN A 38 -18.27 -20.96 8.13
N GLN A 39 -18.44 -22.15 7.54
CA GLN A 39 -18.17 -23.42 8.22
C GLN A 39 -16.70 -23.57 8.66
N SER A 40 -15.75 -23.08 7.86
CA SER A 40 -14.33 -23.05 8.21
C SER A 40 -14.05 -22.22 9.47
N ARG A 41 -14.77 -21.11 9.63
CA ARG A 41 -14.69 -20.25 10.82
C ARG A 41 -15.35 -20.91 12.04
N GLU A 42 -16.54 -21.48 11.89
CA GLU A 42 -17.23 -22.24 12.94
C GLU A 42 -16.38 -23.42 13.45
N ALA A 43 -15.71 -24.15 12.54
CA ALA A 43 -14.79 -25.23 12.92
C ALA A 43 -13.55 -24.72 13.70
N TYR A 44 -13.01 -23.56 13.32
CA TYR A 44 -11.89 -22.94 14.02
C TYR A 44 -12.28 -22.45 15.42
N GLU A 45 -13.44 -21.82 15.56
CA GLU A 45 -14.00 -21.36 16.84
C GLU A 45 -14.30 -22.54 17.79
N ASN A 46 -14.65 -23.71 17.25
CA ASN A 46 -14.80 -24.97 18.01
C ASN A 46 -13.48 -25.71 18.30
N GLY A 47 -12.32 -25.16 17.89
CA GLY A 47 -11.00 -25.75 18.14
C GLY A 47 -10.57 -26.85 17.15
N ASP A 48 -11.38 -27.20 16.15
CA ASP A 48 -11.02 -28.15 15.09
C ASP A 48 -10.27 -27.44 13.95
N GLY A 49 -8.98 -27.20 14.19
CA GLY A 49 -8.09 -26.61 13.20
C GLY A 49 -7.92 -27.43 11.92
N ALA A 50 -8.16 -28.75 11.96
CA ALA A 50 -8.04 -29.62 10.80
C ALA A 50 -9.24 -29.45 9.85
N ALA A 51 -10.46 -29.56 10.38
CA ALA A 51 -11.69 -29.29 9.63
C ALA A 51 -11.73 -27.83 9.14
N ALA A 52 -11.33 -26.87 9.96
CA ALA A 52 -11.21 -25.47 9.57
C ALA A 52 -10.31 -25.28 8.35
N LYS A 53 -9.14 -25.95 8.32
CA LYS A 53 -8.19 -25.90 7.21
C LYS A 53 -8.74 -26.53 5.94
N GLU A 54 -9.42 -27.68 6.06
CA GLU A 54 -10.04 -28.36 4.92
C GLU A 54 -11.14 -27.50 4.29
N LEU A 55 -12.05 -26.97 5.10
CA LEU A 55 -13.14 -26.10 4.67
C LEU A 55 -12.62 -24.79 4.05
N SER A 56 -11.53 -24.22 4.58
CA SER A 56 -10.86 -23.07 3.96
C SER A 56 -10.30 -23.40 2.58
N ASN A 57 -9.64 -24.56 2.44
CA ASN A 57 -9.12 -25.02 1.15
C ASN A 57 -10.25 -25.33 0.15
N LYS A 58 -11.39 -25.87 0.61
CA LYS A 58 -12.59 -26.08 -0.20
C LYS A 58 -13.20 -24.76 -0.66
N GLY A 59 -13.31 -23.76 0.23
CA GLY A 59 -13.75 -22.41 -0.12
C GLY A 59 -12.86 -21.77 -1.20
N LYS A 60 -11.53 -21.91 -1.10
CA LYS A 60 -10.59 -21.45 -2.15
C LYS A 60 -10.78 -22.13 -3.50
N ARG A 61 -11.13 -23.43 -3.54
CA ARG A 61 -11.47 -24.13 -4.79
C ARG A 61 -12.74 -23.58 -5.43
N HIS A 62 -13.77 -23.29 -4.63
CA HIS A 62 -15.00 -22.65 -5.11
C HIS A 62 -14.76 -21.20 -5.58
N ALA A 63 -13.89 -20.44 -4.91
CA ALA A 63 -13.46 -19.12 -5.39
C ALA A 63 -12.80 -19.20 -6.78
N ALA A 64 -11.83 -20.10 -6.98
CA ALA A 64 -11.18 -20.28 -8.27
C ALA A 64 -12.14 -20.70 -9.40
N LYS A 65 -13.17 -21.50 -9.10
CA LYS A 65 -14.23 -21.84 -10.06
C LYS A 65 -15.15 -20.67 -10.39
N MET A 66 -15.55 -19.89 -9.38
CA MET A 66 -16.32 -18.66 -9.57
C MET A 66 -15.56 -17.66 -10.48
N ASP A 67 -14.26 -17.49 -10.24
CA ASP A 67 -13.41 -16.62 -11.05
C ASP A 67 -13.32 -17.14 -12.50
N ASP A 68 -13.19 -18.46 -12.69
CA ASP A 68 -13.14 -19.08 -14.01
C ASP A 68 -14.47 -18.96 -14.79
N TYR A 69 -15.63 -19.17 -14.14
CA TYR A 69 -16.93 -18.98 -14.79
C TYR A 69 -17.22 -17.50 -15.13
N ASN A 70 -16.86 -16.55 -14.25
CA ASN A 70 -16.96 -15.12 -14.58
C ASN A 70 -16.06 -14.75 -15.76
N ARG A 71 -14.82 -15.26 -15.79
CA ARG A 71 -13.89 -15.07 -16.91
C ARG A 71 -14.45 -15.64 -18.21
N GLN A 72 -15.01 -16.86 -18.18
CA GLN A 72 -15.68 -17.46 -19.35
C GLN A 72 -16.86 -16.61 -19.84
N ALA A 73 -17.72 -16.11 -18.92
CA ALA A 73 -18.84 -15.23 -19.27
C ALA A 73 -18.37 -13.93 -19.93
N SER A 74 -17.37 -13.28 -19.33
CA SER A 74 -16.73 -12.04 -19.81
C SER A 74 -16.11 -12.21 -21.19
N GLU A 75 -15.28 -13.24 -21.39
CA GLU A 75 -14.64 -13.56 -22.68
C GLU A 75 -15.66 -13.90 -23.76
N PHE A 76 -16.71 -14.66 -23.42
CA PHE A 76 -17.79 -15.04 -24.34
C PHE A 76 -18.56 -13.80 -24.83
N ILE A 77 -19.14 -13.01 -23.91
CA ILE A 77 -19.99 -11.88 -24.31
C ILE A 77 -19.17 -10.77 -24.99
N LEU A 78 -17.90 -10.59 -24.61
CA LEU A 78 -17.00 -9.68 -25.32
C LEU A 78 -16.81 -10.13 -26.77
N ARG A 79 -16.49 -11.40 -27.00
CA ARG A 79 -16.24 -11.94 -28.35
C ARG A 79 -17.48 -11.83 -29.24
N GLU A 80 -18.66 -12.16 -28.72
CA GLU A 80 -19.90 -12.10 -29.51
C GLU A 80 -20.32 -10.65 -29.80
N ASN A 81 -20.21 -9.74 -28.82
CA ASN A 81 -20.52 -8.32 -29.03
C ASN A 81 -19.55 -7.63 -30.00
N ASN A 82 -18.26 -7.98 -29.95
CA ASN A 82 -17.20 -7.41 -30.78
C ASN A 82 -16.91 -8.25 -32.04
N SER A 83 -17.87 -9.06 -32.48
CA SER A 83 -17.71 -9.90 -33.68
C SER A 83 -17.70 -9.08 -34.97
N PRO A 84 -16.94 -9.48 -36.01
CA PRO A 84 -16.84 -8.73 -37.26
C PRO A 84 -18.20 -8.46 -37.91
N GLY A 85 -18.50 -7.20 -38.19
CA GLY A 85 -19.79 -6.76 -38.74
C GLY A 85 -20.90 -6.54 -37.71
N ARG A 86 -20.61 -6.63 -36.40
CA ARG A 86 -21.48 -6.14 -35.32
C ARG A 86 -21.11 -4.73 -34.85
N ILE A 87 -19.82 -4.39 -34.90
CA ILE A 87 -19.23 -3.07 -34.58
C ILE A 87 -18.17 -2.70 -35.63
N ASP A 88 -17.78 -1.41 -35.67
CA ASP A 88 -16.68 -0.94 -36.52
C ASP A 88 -15.30 -1.19 -35.90
N ASP A 89 -14.24 -1.17 -36.72
CA ASP A 89 -12.86 -1.48 -36.34
C ASP A 89 -12.31 -0.57 -35.22
N ASP A 90 -12.77 0.67 -35.11
CA ASP A 90 -12.40 1.66 -34.10
C ASP A 90 -13.39 1.73 -32.93
N GLU A 91 -14.27 0.73 -32.79
CA GLU A 91 -15.20 0.58 -31.68
C GLU A 91 -14.82 -0.60 -30.76
N ILE A 92 -15.32 -0.56 -29.52
CA ILE A 92 -15.34 -1.69 -28.59
C ILE A 92 -16.64 -1.67 -27.79
N ASP A 93 -17.34 -2.81 -27.72
CA ASP A 93 -18.58 -2.98 -26.97
C ASP A 93 -18.32 -3.74 -25.66
N LEU A 94 -18.71 -3.11 -24.54
CA LEU A 94 -18.52 -3.59 -23.17
C LEU A 94 -19.84 -3.99 -22.49
N HIS A 95 -20.95 -4.10 -23.22
CA HIS A 95 -22.20 -4.63 -22.65
C HIS A 95 -21.98 -6.05 -22.11
N GLY A 96 -22.58 -6.36 -20.95
CA GLY A 96 -22.43 -7.65 -20.26
C GLY A 96 -21.14 -7.79 -19.44
N GLN A 97 -20.21 -6.83 -19.53
CA GLN A 97 -19.02 -6.82 -18.67
C GLN A 97 -19.36 -6.29 -17.27
N TYR A 98 -18.70 -6.83 -16.26
CA TYR A 98 -18.62 -6.22 -14.94
C TYR A 98 -17.54 -5.11 -14.94
N VAL A 99 -17.56 -4.24 -13.93
CA VAL A 99 -16.68 -3.06 -13.86
C VAL A 99 -15.20 -3.44 -13.97
N ASP A 100 -14.74 -4.42 -13.19
CA ASP A 100 -13.38 -4.95 -13.19
C ASP A 100 -12.93 -5.45 -14.58
N GLU A 101 -13.85 -6.10 -15.29
CA GLU A 101 -13.64 -6.68 -16.61
C GLU A 101 -13.52 -5.55 -17.64
N ALA A 102 -14.46 -4.61 -17.62
CA ALA A 102 -14.50 -3.44 -18.50
C ALA A 102 -13.27 -2.53 -18.35
N GLU A 103 -12.84 -2.23 -17.12
CA GLU A 103 -11.63 -1.43 -16.87
C GLU A 103 -10.40 -2.05 -17.54
N ARG A 104 -10.15 -3.34 -17.30
CA ARG A 104 -9.03 -4.08 -17.90
C ARG A 104 -9.11 -4.11 -19.42
N ILE A 105 -10.28 -4.41 -19.97
CA ILE A 105 -10.50 -4.51 -21.42
C ILE A 105 -10.25 -3.15 -22.10
N VAL A 106 -10.63 -2.04 -21.45
CA VAL A 106 -10.36 -0.68 -21.94
C VAL A 106 -8.87 -0.35 -21.89
N GLU A 107 -8.18 -0.61 -20.78
CA GLU A 107 -6.73 -0.38 -20.66
C GLU A 107 -5.95 -1.18 -21.72
N GLU A 108 -6.30 -2.46 -21.93
CA GLU A 108 -5.70 -3.33 -22.97
C GLU A 108 -5.99 -2.81 -24.39
N ARG A 109 -7.25 -2.47 -24.70
CA ARG A 109 -7.65 -1.98 -26.03
C ARG A 109 -7.01 -0.65 -26.38
N ILE A 110 -6.96 0.30 -25.45
CA ILE A 110 -6.31 1.61 -25.63
C ILE A 110 -4.81 1.43 -25.88
N GLY A 111 -4.15 0.51 -25.15
CA GLY A 111 -2.75 0.16 -25.39
C GLY A 111 -2.50 -0.36 -26.81
N ALA A 112 -3.36 -1.27 -27.28
CA ALA A 112 -3.30 -1.81 -28.64
C ALA A 112 -3.57 -0.76 -29.71
N ASP A 113 -4.61 0.07 -29.55
CA ASP A 113 -4.99 1.08 -30.55
C ASP A 113 -3.96 2.23 -30.64
N ARG A 114 -3.37 2.64 -29.50
CA ARG A 114 -2.21 3.56 -29.49
C ARG A 114 -0.99 2.95 -30.20
N ALA A 115 -0.67 1.69 -29.93
CA ALA A 115 0.45 1.00 -30.61
C ALA A 115 0.21 0.82 -32.13
N ALA A 116 -1.05 0.71 -32.55
CA ALA A 116 -1.46 0.68 -33.96
C ALA A 116 -1.56 2.08 -34.61
N GLY A 117 -1.27 3.17 -33.88
CA GLY A 117 -1.33 4.54 -34.41
C GLY A 117 -2.75 5.04 -34.74
N ARG A 118 -3.79 4.45 -34.13
CA ARG A 118 -5.19 4.85 -34.36
C ARG A 118 -5.48 6.18 -33.68
N ALA A 119 -6.19 7.07 -34.36
CA ALA A 119 -6.44 8.43 -33.87
C ALA A 119 -7.53 8.53 -32.79
N ARG A 120 -8.47 7.58 -32.77
CA ARG A 120 -9.61 7.55 -31.85
C ARG A 120 -10.01 6.11 -31.50
N LEU A 121 -10.72 5.96 -30.39
CA LEU A 121 -11.44 4.76 -30.00
C LEU A 121 -12.84 5.17 -29.52
N CYS A 122 -13.86 4.44 -29.94
CA CYS A 122 -15.22 4.58 -29.45
C CYS A 122 -15.55 3.39 -28.51
N ILE A 123 -15.97 3.71 -27.29
CA ILE A 123 -16.30 2.72 -26.26
C ILE A 123 -17.81 2.73 -26.03
N ILE A 124 -18.46 1.57 -26.23
CA ILE A 124 -19.89 1.38 -26.01
C ILE A 124 -20.07 0.74 -24.63
N VAL A 125 -20.48 1.55 -23.66
CA VAL A 125 -20.68 1.18 -22.23
C VAL A 125 -22.14 0.83 -21.90
N GLY A 126 -23.05 1.16 -22.81
CA GLY A 126 -24.46 0.80 -22.75
C GLY A 126 -25.33 1.68 -21.86
N LYS A 127 -26.65 1.47 -22.01
CA LYS A 127 -27.70 2.27 -21.33
C LYS A 127 -28.13 1.71 -19.96
N GLY A 128 -27.54 0.60 -19.51
CA GLY A 128 -27.80 0.01 -18.20
C GLY A 128 -29.09 -0.82 -18.07
N ILE A 129 -29.81 -1.12 -19.16
CA ILE A 129 -31.16 -1.74 -19.16
C ILE A 129 -31.23 -3.12 -18.47
N HIS A 130 -30.13 -3.87 -18.43
CA HIS A 130 -30.05 -5.20 -17.79
C HIS A 130 -29.28 -5.15 -16.44
N SER A 131 -29.01 -3.96 -15.92
CA SER A 131 -28.42 -3.79 -14.59
C SER A 131 -29.51 -3.74 -13.51
N ASN A 132 -29.21 -4.27 -12.32
CA ASN A 132 -30.09 -4.10 -11.16
C ASN A 132 -30.39 -2.60 -10.94
N LYS A 133 -31.68 -2.23 -11.08
CA LYS A 133 -32.23 -0.86 -11.02
C LYS A 133 -31.93 0.09 -12.20
N ASN A 134 -31.53 -0.40 -13.38
CA ASN A 134 -31.30 0.42 -14.59
C ASN A 134 -30.22 1.52 -14.46
N VAL A 135 -29.22 1.35 -13.58
CA VAL A 135 -28.13 2.33 -13.37
C VAL A 135 -26.89 1.95 -14.18
N PRO A 136 -26.42 2.79 -15.14
CA PRO A 136 -25.25 2.46 -15.97
C PRO A 136 -23.93 2.56 -15.16
N LYS A 137 -23.46 1.43 -14.62
CA LYS A 137 -22.25 1.36 -13.79
C LYS A 137 -20.92 1.31 -14.56
N ILE A 138 -20.94 0.85 -15.81
CA ILE A 138 -19.73 0.71 -16.64
C ILE A 138 -19.20 2.09 -17.05
N LYS A 139 -20.09 3.02 -17.41
CA LYS A 139 -19.75 4.37 -17.84
C LYS A 139 -18.80 5.12 -16.88
N PRO A 140 -19.14 5.35 -15.60
CA PRO A 140 -18.27 6.10 -14.69
C PRO A 140 -16.95 5.40 -14.38
N ALA A 141 -16.88 4.06 -14.51
CA ALA A 141 -15.62 3.33 -14.34
C ALA A 141 -14.68 3.52 -15.55
N VAL A 142 -15.23 3.49 -16.77
CA VAL A 142 -14.47 3.79 -17.99
C VAL A 142 -13.98 5.23 -17.99
N GLU A 143 -14.82 6.20 -17.58
CA GLU A 143 -14.42 7.60 -17.42
C GLU A 143 -13.24 7.75 -16.45
N GLN A 144 -13.26 7.07 -15.29
CA GLN A 144 -12.13 7.05 -14.33
C GLN A 144 -10.85 6.41 -14.88
N VAL A 145 -10.95 5.40 -15.76
CA VAL A 145 -9.78 4.82 -16.45
C VAL A 145 -9.18 5.83 -17.43
N LEU A 146 -10.02 6.51 -18.22
CA LEU A 146 -9.59 7.51 -19.18
C LEU A 146 -8.92 8.72 -18.49
N ASP A 147 -9.51 9.21 -17.40
CA ASP A 147 -8.93 10.25 -16.54
C ASP A 147 -7.54 9.83 -16.01
N ARG A 148 -7.43 8.59 -15.49
CA ARG A 148 -6.16 8.02 -14.98
C ARG A 148 -5.09 7.89 -16.06
N MET A 149 -5.50 7.61 -17.30
CA MET A 149 -4.62 7.52 -18.48
C MET A 149 -4.31 8.88 -19.12
N GLY A 150 -4.88 9.98 -18.60
CA GLY A 150 -4.68 11.34 -19.12
C GLY A 150 -5.24 11.53 -20.54
N LEU A 151 -6.32 10.81 -20.89
CA LEU A 151 -6.90 10.83 -22.23
C LEU A 151 -8.01 11.87 -22.35
N GLU A 152 -8.07 12.57 -23.48
CA GLU A 152 -9.21 13.44 -23.79
C GLU A 152 -10.37 12.59 -24.37
N TYR A 153 -11.55 12.70 -23.77
CA TYR A 153 -12.76 12.01 -24.23
C TYR A 153 -14.00 12.89 -24.09
N HIS A 154 -15.06 12.52 -24.81
CA HIS A 154 -16.40 13.08 -24.65
C HIS A 154 -17.46 11.98 -24.83
N THR A 155 -18.65 12.19 -24.26
CA THR A 155 -19.82 11.36 -24.57
C THR A 155 -20.43 11.81 -25.90
N ASP A 156 -20.90 10.86 -26.72
CA ASP A 156 -21.65 11.15 -27.94
C ASP A 156 -23.00 11.83 -27.60
N GLU A 157 -23.24 13.03 -28.16
CA GLU A 157 -24.44 13.84 -27.92
C GLU A 157 -25.75 13.15 -28.33
N HIS A 158 -25.69 12.15 -29.22
CA HIS A 158 -26.84 11.41 -29.71
C HIS A 158 -26.93 10.00 -29.10
N ASN A 159 -25.89 9.51 -28.42
CA ASN A 159 -25.92 8.24 -27.70
C ASN A 159 -25.12 8.28 -26.39
N THR A 160 -25.82 8.54 -25.28
CA THR A 160 -25.21 8.67 -23.94
C THR A 160 -24.45 7.45 -23.43
N GLY A 161 -24.66 6.27 -24.03
CA GLY A 161 -23.93 5.02 -23.77
C GLY A 161 -22.69 4.80 -24.65
N ARG A 162 -22.23 5.83 -25.37
CA ARG A 162 -21.06 5.82 -26.25
C ARG A 162 -20.07 6.92 -25.83
N ILE A 163 -18.81 6.57 -25.62
CA ILE A 163 -17.72 7.47 -25.24
C ILE A 163 -16.71 7.50 -26.39
N ILE A 164 -16.35 8.69 -26.86
CA ILE A 164 -15.38 8.89 -27.94
C ILE A 164 -14.08 9.42 -27.33
N VAL A 165 -13.02 8.62 -27.44
CA VAL A 165 -11.70 8.86 -26.88
C VAL A 165 -10.74 9.29 -28.00
N LYS A 166 -10.01 10.38 -27.80
CA LYS A 166 -8.91 10.79 -28.69
C LYS A 166 -7.62 10.13 -28.23
N LEU A 167 -6.95 9.43 -29.13
CA LEU A 167 -5.70 8.71 -28.82
C LEU A 167 -4.44 9.47 -29.25
N ASN A 168 -4.59 10.42 -30.18
CA ASN A 168 -3.52 11.28 -30.70
C ASN A 168 -3.38 12.57 -29.89
N ASP A 169 -2.80 12.48 -28.69
CA ASP A 169 -1.88 13.49 -28.12
C ASP A 169 -1.39 12.99 -26.75
N GLY A 170 -0.17 12.44 -26.71
CA GLY A 170 0.44 11.91 -25.48
C GLY A 170 1.11 10.56 -25.69
N GLY A 171 2.43 10.57 -25.84
CA GLY A 171 3.23 9.35 -26.00
C GLY A 171 3.19 8.49 -24.74
N TYR A 172 2.61 7.30 -24.85
CA TYR A 172 2.61 6.27 -23.81
C TYR A 172 3.15 4.96 -24.39
N VAL A 173 4.26 4.47 -23.82
CA VAL A 173 4.84 3.18 -24.17
C VAL A 173 4.18 2.10 -23.29
N PRO A 174 3.55 1.06 -23.86
CA PRO A 174 2.85 0.06 -23.06
C PRO A 174 3.84 -0.84 -22.29
N PRO A 175 3.51 -1.26 -21.05
CA PRO A 175 4.29 -2.28 -20.34
C PRO A 175 4.17 -3.63 -21.05
N GLN A 176 5.30 -4.25 -21.37
CA GLN A 176 5.30 -5.62 -21.88
C GLN A 176 4.91 -6.60 -20.77
N GLN A 177 3.82 -7.35 -20.96
CA GLN A 177 3.46 -8.45 -20.06
C GLN A 177 4.45 -9.60 -20.22
N PRO A 178 5.08 -10.11 -19.14
CA PRO A 178 5.78 -11.38 -19.20
C PRO A 178 4.75 -12.53 -19.17
N HIS A 179 4.75 -13.36 -20.22
CA HIS A 179 4.10 -14.66 -20.15
C HIS A 179 4.67 -15.46 -18.97
N ASN A 180 3.80 -15.93 -18.07
CA ASN A 180 4.20 -16.87 -17.02
C ASN A 180 3.25 -18.07 -17.01
N HIS A 181 3.75 -19.22 -17.48
CA HIS A 181 3.09 -20.49 -17.27
C HIS A 181 3.13 -20.86 -15.78
N GLY A 182 2.01 -21.32 -15.24
CA GLY A 182 1.90 -21.62 -13.82
C GLY A 182 2.73 -22.82 -13.39
N GLN A 183 3.60 -22.62 -12.41
CA GLN A 183 4.02 -23.65 -11.46
C GLN A 183 3.94 -23.07 -10.04
N GLY A 184 3.24 -23.75 -9.14
CA GLY A 184 2.98 -23.27 -7.79
C GLY A 184 4.17 -23.46 -6.84
N PRO A 185 4.32 -22.63 -5.79
CA PRO A 185 5.39 -22.80 -4.81
C PRO A 185 5.13 -24.02 -3.91
N HIS A 186 6.08 -24.95 -3.89
CA HIS A 186 6.20 -25.95 -2.83
C HIS A 186 6.51 -25.26 -1.50
N TYR A 187 5.80 -25.61 -0.44
CA TYR A 187 6.20 -25.31 0.93
C TYR A 187 7.02 -26.48 1.50
N GLN A 188 8.16 -26.18 2.10
CA GLN A 188 8.89 -27.09 2.99
C GLN A 188 8.86 -26.53 4.41
N GLU A 189 8.42 -27.36 5.36
CA GLU A 189 8.48 -27.07 6.79
C GLU A 189 9.86 -27.45 7.36
N PRO A 190 10.37 -26.70 8.34
CA PRO A 190 11.32 -27.22 9.32
C PRO A 190 10.58 -27.71 10.57
N SER A 191 10.81 -28.96 10.96
CA SER A 191 10.26 -29.58 12.15
C SER A 191 10.95 -29.12 13.44
N HIS A 192 10.19 -29.06 14.54
CA HIS A 192 10.75 -28.81 15.88
C HIS A 192 11.57 -30.01 16.39
N GLY A 193 12.75 -29.71 16.94
CA GLY A 193 13.53 -30.61 17.80
C GLY A 193 13.90 -29.89 19.09
N ASN A 194 13.66 -30.52 20.24
CA ASN A 194 13.77 -29.91 21.57
C ASN A 194 15.00 -30.45 22.31
N GLN A 195 15.85 -29.58 22.87
CA GLN A 195 16.68 -29.85 24.07
C GLN A 195 17.45 -28.61 24.57
N GLN A 196 17.60 -28.56 25.90
CA GLN A 196 18.36 -27.63 26.76
C GLN A 196 18.89 -28.46 27.94
N PRO A 197 19.79 -27.96 28.82
CA PRO A 197 20.77 -26.85 28.68
C PRO A 197 22.19 -27.26 29.20
N GLU A 198 23.18 -26.36 29.19
CA GLU A 198 24.08 -26.12 30.36
C GLU A 198 24.97 -24.85 30.21
N SER A 199 25.62 -24.46 31.31
CA SER A 199 26.33 -23.20 31.60
C SER A 199 27.77 -23.13 31.00
N THR A 200 28.55 -22.03 30.98
CA THR A 200 28.88 -21.04 32.04
C THR A 200 29.35 -19.65 31.55
N ASP A 201 29.37 -18.69 32.47
CA ASP A 201 30.02 -17.36 32.40
C ASP A 201 31.47 -17.34 31.90
N LEU A 202 31.89 -16.20 31.30
CA LEU A 202 33.10 -15.41 31.71
C LEU A 202 33.43 -14.15 30.86
N LEU A 203 32.70 -13.82 29.78
CA LEU A 203 33.05 -12.70 28.89
C LEU A 203 32.24 -11.39 29.07
N GLY A 204 31.34 -11.31 30.05
CA GLY A 204 30.56 -10.10 30.33
C GLY A 204 31.37 -8.89 30.86
N ALA A 205 32.60 -9.10 31.33
CA ALA A 205 33.40 -8.07 31.98
C ALA A 205 34.27 -7.21 31.03
N LEU A 206 34.52 -7.65 29.79
CA LEU A 206 35.43 -6.94 28.87
C LEU A 206 34.75 -5.82 28.06
N PHE A 207 33.44 -5.91 27.84
CA PHE A 207 32.72 -5.02 26.92
C PHE A 207 32.47 -3.60 27.47
N SER A 208 32.55 -3.41 28.79
CA SER A 208 32.27 -2.13 29.46
C SER A 208 33.37 -1.05 29.26
N TYR A 209 34.55 -1.42 28.74
CA TYR A 209 35.71 -0.52 28.70
C TYR A 209 35.93 0.21 27.37
N VAL A 210 35.44 -0.31 26.24
CA VAL A 210 35.75 0.23 24.90
C VAL A 210 34.75 1.31 24.43
N GLN A 211 33.55 1.37 25.01
CA GLN A 211 32.47 2.27 24.55
C GLN A 211 32.64 3.76 24.96
N LYS A 212 33.86 4.22 25.25
CA LYS A 212 34.11 5.56 25.84
C LYS A 212 35.19 6.43 25.16
N GLN A 213 35.75 6.06 24.01
CA GLN A 213 36.82 6.86 23.36
C GLN A 213 36.68 7.23 21.87
N CYS A 214 35.63 6.81 21.15
CA CYS A 214 35.49 7.14 19.73
C CYS A 214 34.33 8.11 19.44
N CYS A 215 34.47 9.36 19.89
CA CYS A 215 33.71 10.50 19.37
C CYS A 215 34.64 11.43 18.59
N ASN A 216 34.60 11.38 17.25
CA ASN A 216 34.53 12.55 16.35
C ASN A 216 34.73 12.16 14.88
N ILE A 217 34.13 12.95 13.97
CA ILE A 217 34.18 12.86 12.49
C ILE A 217 33.38 11.63 11.98
N ILE A 218 32.27 11.73 11.24
CA ILE A 218 31.83 12.72 10.24
C ILE A 218 30.42 13.25 10.56
N PHE A 219 30.21 14.57 10.40
CA PHE A 219 28.90 15.23 10.59
C PHE A 219 28.01 15.09 9.34
N VAL A 220 27.27 13.98 9.21
CA VAL A 220 26.21 13.85 8.20
C VAL A 220 24.89 14.29 8.80
N SER A 221 24.39 15.46 8.38
CA SER A 221 23.12 16.04 8.85
C SER A 221 21.91 15.18 8.44
N THR A 222 21.46 14.29 9.33
CA THR A 222 20.24 13.48 9.14
C THR A 222 19.01 14.13 9.80
N ASN A 223 18.11 14.68 8.97
CA ASN A 223 16.84 15.35 9.35
C ASN A 223 15.63 14.64 8.66
N ASN A 224 14.35 14.84 9.06
CA ASN A 224 13.68 14.24 10.24
C ASN A 224 12.21 13.70 10.08
N MET A 225 11.13 14.44 10.39
CA MET A 225 10.01 14.00 11.28
C MET A 225 8.80 13.17 10.71
N PRO A 226 7.92 12.57 11.57
CA PRO A 226 7.29 11.25 11.32
C PRO A 226 5.74 11.13 11.38
N LEU A 227 5.26 9.92 11.08
CA LEU A 227 3.85 9.52 11.10
C LEU A 227 3.40 8.99 12.48
N ILE A 228 2.39 9.62 13.09
CA ILE A 228 1.75 9.22 14.33
C ILE A 228 0.41 8.55 14.00
N MET A 229 0.34 7.22 14.13
CA MET A 229 -0.87 6.45 13.88
C MET A 229 -1.71 6.34 15.17
N VAL A 230 -2.81 7.10 15.26
CA VAL A 230 -3.75 6.98 16.40
C VAL A 230 -4.69 5.80 16.16
N THR A 231 -4.98 5.00 17.17
CA THR A 231 -5.86 3.83 17.06
C THR A 231 -6.62 3.57 18.36
N GLY A 232 -7.74 2.86 18.26
CA GLY A 232 -8.68 2.61 19.38
C GLY A 232 -10.09 2.36 18.87
N LEU A 233 -10.95 1.83 19.74
CA LEU A 233 -12.35 1.49 19.42
C LEU A 233 -13.13 2.69 18.81
N PRO A 234 -14.21 2.46 18.06
CA PRO A 234 -15.15 3.52 17.72
C PRO A 234 -15.57 4.27 18.98
N THR A 235 -15.75 5.59 18.87
CA THR A 235 -16.06 6.49 20.02
C THR A 235 -15.11 6.43 21.24
N SER A 236 -13.92 5.80 21.14
CA SER A 236 -12.93 5.69 22.24
C SER A 236 -12.17 6.98 22.60
N GLY A 237 -12.61 8.16 22.12
CA GLY A 237 -11.97 9.43 22.48
C GLY A 237 -10.70 9.76 21.69
N LYS A 238 -10.40 9.02 20.62
CA LYS A 238 -9.27 9.27 19.70
C LYS A 238 -9.13 10.75 19.35
N THR A 239 -10.12 11.32 18.66
CA THR A 239 -10.15 12.73 18.25
C THR A 239 -9.87 13.71 19.39
N THR A 240 -10.35 13.43 20.61
CA THR A 240 -10.07 14.26 21.80
C THR A 240 -8.59 14.21 22.18
N ARG A 241 -8.00 13.00 22.27
CA ARG A 241 -6.58 12.83 22.61
C ARG A 241 -5.66 13.27 21.45
N SER A 242 -6.09 13.12 20.20
CA SER A 242 -5.41 13.61 18.99
C SER A 242 -5.34 15.14 18.95
N LYS A 243 -6.42 15.85 19.33
CA LYS A 243 -6.42 17.32 19.47
C LYS A 243 -5.54 17.78 20.64
N GLN A 244 -5.62 17.13 21.80
CA GLN A 244 -4.70 17.41 22.92
C GLN A 244 -3.22 17.24 22.53
N LEU A 245 -2.89 16.18 21.77
CA LEU A 245 -1.53 15.96 21.25
C LEU A 245 -1.14 17.03 20.23
N HIS A 246 -2.04 17.41 19.33
CA HIS A 246 -1.81 18.48 18.35
C HIS A 246 -1.46 19.80 19.05
N ASP A 247 -2.23 20.19 20.07
CA ASP A 247 -1.99 21.43 20.83
C ASP A 247 -0.68 21.39 21.61
N PHE A 248 -0.35 20.24 22.21
CA PHE A 248 0.92 20.02 22.90
C PHE A 248 2.12 20.16 21.93
N LEU A 249 2.05 19.49 20.77
CA LEU A 249 3.10 19.53 19.76
C LEU A 249 3.24 20.94 19.14
N SER A 250 2.13 21.63 18.88
CA SER A 250 2.15 23.02 18.38
C SER A 250 2.93 23.93 19.32
N ARG A 251 2.56 23.93 20.63
CA ARG A 251 3.26 24.72 21.66
C ARG A 251 4.74 24.33 21.78
N LYS A 252 5.08 23.03 21.64
CA LYS A 252 6.47 22.56 21.69
C LYS A 252 7.31 23.08 20.52
N ILE A 253 6.77 23.04 19.30
CA ILE A 253 7.44 23.55 18.08
C ILE A 253 7.69 25.06 18.20
N GLU A 254 6.72 25.82 18.74
CA GLU A 254 6.85 27.25 19.00
C GLU A 254 7.93 27.56 20.07
N VAL A 255 7.87 26.89 21.23
CA VAL A 255 8.77 27.13 22.36
C VAL A 255 10.22 26.79 22.05
N GLU A 256 10.47 25.66 21.35
CA GLU A 256 11.82 25.27 20.94
C GLU A 256 12.32 26.06 19.70
N GLN A 257 11.54 27.06 19.23
CA GLN A 257 11.76 27.86 18.02
C GLN A 257 12.09 27.04 16.77
N ASN A 258 11.59 25.80 16.74
CA ASN A 258 12.04 24.77 15.81
C ASN A 258 11.26 24.88 14.49
N LYS A 259 11.44 26.01 13.78
CA LYS A 259 10.82 26.37 12.48
C LYS A 259 10.98 25.34 11.37
N LYS A 260 11.75 24.28 11.63
CA LYS A 260 11.97 23.11 10.81
C LYS A 260 10.74 22.20 10.72
N TYR A 261 9.85 22.18 11.72
CA TYR A 261 8.72 21.25 11.73
C TYR A 261 7.38 21.92 11.43
N ARG A 262 6.65 21.34 10.48
CA ARG A 262 5.23 21.60 10.23
C ARG A 262 4.41 20.47 10.85
N LEU A 263 3.22 20.79 11.34
CA LEU A 263 2.31 19.82 11.95
C LEU A 263 1.06 19.67 11.06
N HIS A 264 0.71 18.44 10.73
CA HIS A 264 -0.48 18.09 9.95
C HIS A 264 -1.41 17.22 10.77
N TYR A 265 -2.70 17.52 10.68
CA TYR A 265 -3.77 16.73 11.27
C TYR A 265 -4.63 16.13 10.15
N ILE A 266 -4.67 14.80 10.07
CA ILE A 266 -5.49 14.06 9.10
C ILE A 266 -6.45 13.16 9.89
N SER A 267 -7.73 13.26 9.59
CA SER A 267 -8.79 12.39 10.12
C SER A 267 -9.79 11.99 9.05
N ASP A 268 -10.60 10.97 9.34
CA ASP A 268 -11.72 10.56 8.49
C ASP A 268 -12.63 11.78 8.18
N SER A 269 -12.93 12.61 9.19
CA SER A 269 -13.69 13.86 9.06
C SER A 269 -13.06 14.82 8.04
N THR A 270 -11.77 15.15 8.19
CA THR A 270 -11.08 16.12 7.30
C THR A 270 -11.07 15.67 5.84
N LEU A 271 -11.05 14.36 5.59
CA LEU A 271 -11.10 13.78 4.25
C LEU A 271 -12.55 13.57 3.73
N SER A 272 -13.56 14.04 4.45
CA SER A 272 -14.99 13.83 4.17
C SER A 272 -15.40 12.36 4.08
N ILE A 273 -14.71 11.48 4.82
CA ILE A 273 -14.99 10.04 4.88
C ILE A 273 -16.10 9.81 5.91
N SER A 274 -17.27 9.39 5.44
CA SER A 274 -18.41 9.05 6.30
C SER A 274 -18.13 7.80 7.14
N ARG A 275 -18.60 7.79 8.40
CA ARG A 275 -18.55 6.61 9.29
C ARG A 275 -19.30 5.40 8.74
N SER A 276 -20.18 5.60 7.76
CA SER A 276 -20.87 4.51 7.04
C SER A 276 -19.96 3.70 6.12
N VAL A 277 -18.75 4.15 5.75
CA VAL A 277 -17.85 3.34 4.88
C VAL A 277 -17.37 2.05 5.54
N TYR A 278 -17.43 1.99 6.87
CA TYR A 278 -17.08 0.85 7.71
C TYR A 278 -18.26 -0.12 7.93
N ASP A 279 -19.47 0.26 7.53
CA ASP A 279 -20.62 -0.63 7.64
C ASP A 279 -20.56 -1.67 6.53
N LEU A 280 -20.34 -2.93 6.92
CA LEU A 280 -20.21 -4.04 6.00
C LEU A 280 -21.51 -4.83 5.81
N SER A 281 -22.61 -4.39 6.45
CA SER A 281 -23.96 -4.91 6.21
C SER A 281 -24.61 -4.28 4.97
N VAL A 282 -24.26 -3.03 4.68
CA VAL A 282 -24.70 -2.29 3.50
C VAL A 282 -23.58 -2.32 2.45
N VAL A 283 -23.88 -2.79 1.24
CA VAL A 283 -23.00 -2.58 0.08
C VAL A 283 -23.48 -1.32 -0.64
N PRO A 284 -22.71 -0.21 -0.65
CA PRO A 284 -23.05 0.94 -1.47
C PRO A 284 -23.20 0.51 -2.93
N GLU A 285 -24.17 1.04 -3.67
CA GLU A 285 -24.52 0.49 -5.00
C GLU A 285 -23.38 0.55 -6.04
N HIS A 286 -22.36 1.37 -5.78
CA HIS A 286 -21.14 1.53 -6.59
C HIS A 286 -19.94 0.68 -6.11
N ALA A 287 -20.03 0.04 -4.93
CA ALA A 287 -18.95 -0.72 -4.33
C ALA A 287 -18.95 -2.19 -4.81
N ARG A 288 -17.79 -2.72 -5.23
CA ARG A 288 -17.64 -4.12 -5.70
C ARG A 288 -17.95 -5.15 -4.60
N SER A 289 -17.82 -4.76 -3.35
CA SER A 289 -18.23 -5.52 -2.16
C SER A 289 -18.37 -4.56 -0.98
N ALA A 290 -18.97 -5.02 0.12
CA ALA A 290 -18.97 -4.32 1.41
C ALA A 290 -17.57 -3.80 1.78
N ASN A 291 -16.53 -4.63 1.60
CA ASN A 291 -15.15 -4.28 1.94
C ASN A 291 -14.51 -3.24 1.00
N SER A 292 -15.16 -2.86 -0.12
CA SER A 292 -14.60 -1.89 -1.07
C SER A 292 -14.62 -0.48 -0.47
N SER A 293 -15.74 -0.03 0.12
CA SER A 293 -15.84 1.32 0.70
C SER A 293 -14.74 1.59 1.74
N GLU A 294 -14.44 0.60 2.59
CA GLU A 294 -13.33 0.71 3.54
C GLU A 294 -11.96 0.68 2.86
N LYS A 295 -11.78 -0.15 1.82
CA LYS A 295 -10.55 -0.19 1.02
C LYS A 295 -10.29 1.17 0.34
N ASP A 296 -11.33 1.78 -0.20
CA ASP A 296 -11.27 3.05 -0.92
C ASP A 296 -11.03 4.21 0.07
N ALA A 297 -11.65 4.18 1.26
CA ALA A 297 -11.34 5.08 2.37
C ALA A 297 -9.87 4.96 2.83
N ARG A 298 -9.34 3.75 2.98
CA ARG A 298 -7.91 3.52 3.29
C ARG A 298 -7.00 4.03 2.17
N ALA A 299 -7.37 3.87 0.90
CA ALA A 299 -6.60 4.42 -0.23
C ALA A 299 -6.58 5.96 -0.21
N LEU A 300 -7.71 6.61 0.12
CA LEU A 300 -7.78 8.06 0.32
C LEU A 300 -6.86 8.52 1.46
N ILE A 301 -6.93 7.87 2.62
CA ILE A 301 -6.07 8.17 3.80
C ILE A 301 -4.59 8.01 3.45
N SER A 302 -4.19 6.87 2.85
CA SER A 302 -2.82 6.63 2.36
C SER A 302 -2.36 7.75 1.42
N SER A 303 -3.21 8.13 0.45
CA SER A 303 -2.88 9.21 -0.49
C SER A 303 -2.72 10.57 0.19
N ALA A 304 -3.52 10.86 1.22
CA ALA A 304 -3.44 12.11 1.97
C ALA A 304 -2.16 12.17 2.82
N VAL A 305 -1.87 11.10 3.57
CA VAL A 305 -0.63 10.95 4.34
C VAL A 305 0.58 11.07 3.43
N LYS A 306 0.63 10.31 2.33
CA LYS A 306 1.75 10.30 1.38
C LYS A 306 2.04 11.67 0.72
N ARG A 307 1.03 12.56 0.60
CA ARG A 307 1.22 13.92 0.07
C ARG A 307 1.92 14.87 1.04
N VAL A 308 1.73 14.68 2.35
CA VAL A 308 2.30 15.56 3.39
C VAL A 308 3.53 14.97 4.08
N LEU A 309 3.77 13.66 3.94
CA LEU A 309 4.85 12.96 4.63
C LEU A 309 6.23 13.31 4.03
N SER A 310 7.00 14.12 4.75
CA SER A 310 8.36 14.52 4.39
C SER A 310 9.32 14.45 5.58
N ASP A 311 10.56 14.91 5.41
CA ASP A 311 11.57 15.03 6.46
C ASP A 311 11.31 16.18 7.46
N ASN A 312 10.34 17.06 7.18
CA ASN A 312 10.05 18.25 7.99
C ASN A 312 8.57 18.33 8.43
N ASP A 313 7.80 17.25 8.25
CA ASP A 313 6.36 17.21 8.50
C ASP A 313 6.00 16.13 9.53
N ILE A 314 5.44 16.54 10.68
CA ILE A 314 4.81 15.63 11.64
C ILE A 314 3.37 15.41 11.21
N VAL A 315 2.93 14.16 11.11
CA VAL A 315 1.57 13.82 10.66
C VAL A 315 0.84 13.05 11.75
N ILE A 316 -0.21 13.65 12.33
CA ILE A 316 -1.16 12.96 13.21
C ILE A 316 -2.27 12.37 12.36
N LEU A 317 -2.41 11.05 12.38
CA LEU A 317 -3.50 10.33 11.71
C LEU A 317 -4.56 9.85 12.72
N ASP A 318 -5.62 10.64 12.88
CA ASP A 318 -6.81 10.36 13.70
C ASP A 318 -7.85 9.55 12.92
N SER A 319 -7.66 8.24 12.87
CA SER A 319 -8.62 7.29 12.27
C SER A 319 -8.77 6.06 13.20
N LEU A 320 -9.63 5.11 12.85
CA LEU A 320 -9.74 3.85 13.61
C LEU A 320 -8.41 3.06 13.61
N ASN A 321 -7.73 3.00 12.45
CA ASN A 321 -6.47 2.28 12.23
C ASN A 321 -6.45 0.86 12.83
N TYR A 322 -7.61 0.20 12.81
CA TYR A 322 -7.90 -0.97 13.64
C TYR A 322 -7.38 -2.31 13.09
N ILE A 323 -6.89 -2.33 11.86
CA ILE A 323 -6.37 -3.53 11.19
C ILE A 323 -4.84 -3.48 11.19
N LYS A 324 -4.19 -4.53 11.70
CA LYS A 324 -2.73 -4.72 11.73
C LYS A 324 -2.10 -4.65 10.34
N GLY A 325 -2.75 -5.26 9.35
CA GLY A 325 -2.32 -5.20 7.94
C GLY A 325 -2.32 -3.77 7.38
N TRP A 326 -3.22 -2.91 7.85
CA TRP A 326 -3.29 -1.50 7.48
C TRP A 326 -2.22 -0.66 8.20
N ARG A 327 -2.03 -0.85 9.52
CA ARG A 327 -0.91 -0.23 10.25
C ARG A 327 0.46 -0.61 9.66
N TYR A 328 0.61 -1.85 9.18
CA TYR A 328 1.81 -2.27 8.45
C TYR A 328 2.00 -1.54 7.11
N GLN A 329 0.93 -1.21 6.37
CA GLN A 329 1.02 -0.43 5.13
C GLN A 329 1.50 0.99 5.42
N LEU A 330 0.89 1.67 6.40
CA LEU A 330 1.30 3.01 6.86
C LEU A 330 2.75 3.03 7.39
N TYR A 331 3.17 2.02 8.15
CA TYR A 331 4.57 1.84 8.53
C TYR A 331 5.51 1.73 7.32
N CYS A 332 5.11 0.99 6.28
CA CYS A 332 5.88 0.87 5.04
C CYS A 332 5.96 2.19 4.26
N GLU A 333 4.91 3.02 4.28
CA GLU A 333 4.91 4.36 3.68
C GLU A 333 5.87 5.31 4.40
N ALA A 334 5.82 5.36 5.74
CA ALA A 334 6.79 6.08 6.56
C ALA A 334 8.22 5.61 6.29
N LYS A 335 8.45 4.30 6.25
CA LYS A 335 9.75 3.72 5.95
C LYS A 335 10.24 4.01 4.52
N ALA A 336 9.34 4.14 3.55
CA ALA A 336 9.69 4.53 2.18
C ALA A 336 10.21 5.98 2.14
N GLN A 337 9.58 6.89 2.88
CA GLN A 337 10.06 8.27 3.09
C GLN A 337 11.19 8.39 4.12
N ARG A 338 11.78 7.27 4.56
CA ARG A 338 12.88 7.20 5.56
C ARG A 338 12.54 7.85 6.91
N THR A 339 11.26 7.99 7.21
CA THR A 339 10.79 8.63 8.43
C THR A 339 10.29 7.60 9.45
N PRO A 340 10.44 7.84 10.78
CA PRO A 340 9.82 7.02 11.79
C PRO A 340 8.30 6.94 11.65
N SER A 341 7.73 5.96 12.31
CA SER A 341 6.31 5.98 12.66
C SER A 341 6.15 5.44 14.08
N ILE A 342 5.08 5.88 14.74
CA ILE A 342 4.69 5.42 16.08
C ILE A 342 3.22 5.03 16.08
N VAL A 343 2.79 4.20 17.03
CA VAL A 343 1.37 3.94 17.30
C VAL A 343 0.98 4.55 18.63
N LEU A 344 -0.13 5.29 18.64
CA LEU A 344 -0.79 5.80 19.83
C LEU A 344 -2.15 5.12 20.00
N GLN A 345 -2.24 4.17 20.94
CA GLN A 345 -3.48 3.50 21.30
C GLN A 345 -4.25 4.29 22.36
N ILE A 346 -5.52 4.58 22.12
CA ILE A 346 -6.42 5.14 23.14
C ILE A 346 -7.24 4.01 23.76
N GLY A 347 -6.89 3.64 24.99
CA GLY A 347 -7.53 2.59 25.76
C GLY A 347 -8.85 3.08 26.37
N CYS A 348 -9.96 2.44 26.01
CA CYS A 348 -11.27 2.70 26.60
C CYS A 348 -12.03 1.38 26.74
N MET A 349 -12.74 1.20 27.85
CA MET A 349 -13.62 0.04 28.04
C MET A 349 -14.75 0.06 26.99
N PRO A 350 -15.09 -1.08 26.35
CA PRO A 350 -16.14 -1.14 25.33
C PRO A 350 -17.46 -0.50 25.77
N ASP A 351 -17.92 -0.76 27.00
CA ASP A 351 -19.19 -0.22 27.53
C ASP A 351 -19.21 1.31 27.57
N ARG A 352 -18.08 1.94 27.91
CA ARG A 352 -17.94 3.41 27.95
C ARG A 352 -17.83 4.00 26.55
N ALA A 353 -17.15 3.31 25.64
CA ALA A 353 -17.15 3.70 24.23
C ALA A 353 -18.57 3.56 23.64
N LYS A 354 -19.36 2.56 24.05
CA LYS A 354 -20.75 2.34 23.64
C LYS A 354 -21.67 3.44 24.15
N SER A 355 -21.61 3.80 25.43
CA SER A 355 -22.44 4.87 26.00
C SER A 355 -22.17 6.25 25.36
N VAL A 356 -20.92 6.52 24.92
CA VAL A 356 -20.60 7.71 24.13
C VAL A 356 -21.22 7.66 22.73
N ASN A 357 -21.39 6.48 22.13
CA ASN A 357 -22.09 6.34 20.85
C ASN A 357 -23.61 6.49 21.00
N GLU A 358 -24.19 5.90 22.05
CA GLU A 358 -25.60 6.04 22.41
C GLU A 358 -25.96 7.52 22.65
N ALA A 359 -25.17 8.23 23.47
CA ALA A 359 -25.35 9.68 23.69
C ALA A 359 -25.10 10.56 22.44
N ARG A 360 -24.53 10.02 21.35
CA ARG A 360 -24.46 10.68 20.03
C ARG A 360 -25.68 10.35 19.16
N LEU A 361 -26.21 9.14 19.26
CA LEU A 361 -27.46 8.73 18.60
C LEU A 361 -28.65 9.50 19.18
N ASP A 362 -28.74 9.61 20.51
CA ASP A 362 -29.82 10.35 21.19
C ASP A 362 -29.83 11.83 20.76
N ARG A 363 -28.65 12.49 20.76
CA ARG A 363 -28.52 13.89 20.29
C ARG A 363 -28.86 14.06 18.81
N ARG A 364 -28.62 13.05 17.95
CA ARG A 364 -29.08 13.07 16.55
C ARG A 364 -30.61 12.98 16.49
N ASN A 365 -31.20 12.03 17.21
CA ASN A 365 -32.64 11.80 17.23
C ASN A 365 -33.41 13.01 17.78
N GLU A 366 -32.86 13.71 18.78
CA GLU A 366 -33.40 14.98 19.30
C GLU A 366 -33.36 16.10 18.25
N GLN A 367 -32.28 16.22 17.47
CA GLN A 367 -32.14 17.23 16.41
C GLN A 367 -33.08 16.98 15.22
N GLU A 368 -33.33 15.70 14.89
CA GLU A 368 -34.29 15.31 13.85
C GLU A 368 -35.75 15.59 14.27
N GLN A 369 -36.05 15.64 15.58
CA GLN A 369 -37.38 15.91 16.12
C GLN A 369 -37.69 17.41 16.33
N ASP A 370 -36.69 18.25 16.62
CA ASP A 370 -36.88 19.70 16.80
C ASP A 370 -35.81 20.54 16.05
N PRO A 371 -36.00 20.80 14.75
CA PRO A 371 -35.05 21.55 13.92
C PRO A 371 -34.98 23.06 14.23
N LYS A 372 -35.62 23.55 15.30
CA LYS A 372 -35.63 24.98 15.69
C LYS A 372 -34.84 25.30 16.97
N LYS A 373 -34.30 24.30 17.67
CA LYS A 373 -33.42 24.54 18.83
C LYS A 373 -32.01 24.97 18.38
N PRO A 374 -31.51 26.15 18.80
CA PRO A 374 -30.13 26.52 18.53
C PRO A 374 -29.19 25.61 19.33
N VAL A 375 -28.10 25.17 18.69
CA VAL A 375 -27.04 24.40 19.34
C VAL A 375 -26.35 25.29 20.37
N LEU A 376 -26.29 24.83 21.63
CA LEU A 376 -25.58 25.53 22.69
C LEU A 376 -24.07 25.23 22.60
N SER A 377 -23.42 25.76 21.57
CA SER A 377 -21.98 25.66 21.38
C SER A 377 -21.24 26.58 22.35
N LEU A 378 -20.57 26.00 23.34
CA LEU A 378 -19.60 26.70 24.18
C LEU A 378 -18.31 26.96 23.38
N SER A 379 -18.33 27.99 22.54
CA SER A 379 -17.16 28.54 21.83
C SER A 379 -17.40 30.01 21.57
N GLY A 380 -16.51 30.87 22.08
CA GLY A 380 -16.72 32.32 22.14
C GLY A 380 -16.72 33.04 20.79
N ASP A 381 -17.25 34.27 20.82
CA ASP A 381 -17.50 35.11 19.66
C ASP A 381 -16.22 35.51 18.91
N VAL A 382 -16.21 35.30 17.59
CA VAL A 382 -15.30 36.02 16.67
C VAL A 382 -16.08 36.34 15.39
N ASP A 383 -16.31 37.63 15.15
CA ASP A 383 -17.12 38.12 14.03
C ASP A 383 -16.43 38.00 12.66
N GLY A 384 -17.20 37.56 11.65
CA GLY A 384 -17.09 38.01 10.26
C GLY A 384 -15.99 37.41 9.38
N ILE A 385 -16.37 36.47 8.51
CA ILE A 385 -15.87 36.31 7.11
C ILE A 385 -16.88 35.45 6.32
N ASP A 386 -16.88 35.61 4.99
CA ASP A 386 -17.96 35.23 4.07
C ASP A 386 -18.42 33.77 4.07
N ASN A 387 -19.74 33.63 3.95
CA ASN A 387 -20.45 32.35 3.98
C ASN A 387 -20.48 31.69 2.59
N LYS A 388 -19.53 30.79 2.28
CA LYS A 388 -19.55 29.99 1.06
C LYS A 388 -19.06 28.56 1.29
N LEU A 389 -20.00 27.60 1.32
CA LEU A 389 -19.78 26.16 1.20
C LEU A 389 -18.76 25.55 2.20
N LEU A 390 -19.09 25.62 3.50
CA LEU A 390 -18.56 24.70 4.50
C LEU A 390 -19.73 23.94 5.13
N VAL A 391 -19.89 22.66 4.74
CA VAL A 391 -20.70 21.72 5.52
C VAL A 391 -19.93 21.49 6.83
N PRO A 392 -20.54 21.67 8.02
CA PRO A 392 -19.83 21.42 9.27
C PRO A 392 -19.46 19.94 9.37
N GLN A 393 -18.18 19.61 9.20
CA GLN A 393 -17.64 18.27 9.38
C GLN A 393 -17.68 17.94 10.88
N ASN A 394 -18.82 17.45 11.34
CA ASN A 394 -19.07 17.26 12.76
C ASN A 394 -18.43 15.96 13.27
N ASP A 395 -17.27 16.08 13.90
CA ASP A 395 -16.53 14.97 14.53
C ASP A 395 -17.39 14.12 15.48
N GLU A 396 -18.53 14.65 15.93
CA GLU A 396 -19.44 13.99 16.87
C GLU A 396 -20.51 13.08 16.25
N GLN A 397 -20.58 12.90 14.92
CA GLN A 397 -21.54 11.96 14.31
C GLN A 397 -21.53 10.57 14.99
N PRO A 398 -22.69 9.94 15.25
CA PRO A 398 -22.75 8.56 15.76
C PRO A 398 -22.33 7.53 14.70
N TYR A 399 -22.05 6.32 15.16
CA TYR A 399 -22.05 5.10 14.34
C TYR A 399 -23.41 4.39 14.53
N GLU A 400 -23.95 3.78 13.48
CA GLU A 400 -25.11 2.90 13.61
C GLU A 400 -24.78 1.70 14.53
N PRO A 401 -25.68 1.24 15.41
CA PRO A 401 -25.36 0.25 16.44
C PRO A 401 -24.72 -1.04 15.90
N GLY A 402 -25.28 -1.60 14.82
CA GLY A 402 -24.75 -2.81 14.20
C GLY A 402 -23.36 -2.61 13.58
N ASN A 403 -23.05 -1.44 13.04
CA ASN A 403 -21.71 -1.08 12.55
C ASN A 403 -20.73 -0.91 13.71
N TRP A 404 -21.14 -0.22 14.78
CA TRP A 404 -20.34 0.00 15.98
C TRP A 404 -19.90 -1.34 16.62
N GLU A 405 -20.82 -2.27 16.83
CA GLU A 405 -20.52 -3.59 17.41
C GLU A 405 -19.64 -4.44 16.49
N ASN A 406 -19.88 -4.41 15.18
CA ASN A 406 -19.01 -5.05 14.19
C ASN A 406 -17.58 -4.49 14.21
N LEU A 407 -17.41 -3.18 14.34
CA LEU A 407 -16.09 -2.54 14.40
C LEU A 407 -15.33 -2.87 15.67
N VAL A 408 -16.01 -2.94 16.82
CA VAL A 408 -15.40 -3.40 18.08
C VAL A 408 -14.96 -4.85 17.97
N PHE A 409 -15.80 -5.73 17.42
CA PHE A 409 -15.46 -7.14 17.22
C PHE A 409 -14.24 -7.34 16.29
N ARG A 410 -14.07 -6.47 15.29
CA ARG A 410 -12.98 -6.54 14.30
C ARG A 410 -11.71 -5.81 14.72
N TYR A 411 -11.68 -5.19 15.90
CA TYR A 411 -10.54 -4.39 16.35
C TYR A 411 -9.32 -5.27 16.68
N GLU A 412 -8.22 -5.12 15.93
CA GLU A 412 -6.97 -5.85 16.16
C GLU A 412 -6.02 -5.00 17.01
N GLU A 413 -5.87 -5.34 18.28
CA GLU A 413 -5.03 -4.59 19.23
C GLU A 413 -3.58 -4.40 18.72
N PRO A 414 -2.99 -3.20 18.90
CA PRO A 414 -1.57 -2.98 18.62
C PRO A 414 -0.65 -3.85 19.46
N ASN A 415 0.36 -4.45 18.83
CA ASN A 415 1.32 -5.30 19.53
C ASN A 415 2.70 -4.63 19.53
N GLY A 416 3.14 -4.10 20.68
CA GLY A 416 4.44 -3.42 20.82
C GLY A 416 5.68 -4.27 20.49
N MET A 417 5.56 -5.61 20.42
CA MET A 417 6.62 -6.51 19.92
C MET A 417 6.73 -6.52 18.39
N ALA A 418 5.66 -6.13 17.68
CA ALA A 418 5.65 -6.09 16.23
C ALA A 418 6.33 -4.81 15.72
N ARG A 419 7.32 -4.97 14.84
CA ARG A 419 8.18 -3.87 14.31
C ARG A 419 7.44 -2.67 13.67
N TRP A 420 6.16 -2.82 13.32
CA TRP A 420 5.33 -1.80 12.69
C TRP A 420 4.32 -1.15 13.64
N ASP A 421 4.04 -1.80 14.78
CA ASP A 421 3.24 -1.24 15.87
C ASP A 421 4.16 -0.62 16.96
N SER A 422 5.48 -0.65 16.76
CA SER A 422 6.51 -0.25 17.72
C SER A 422 7.29 0.99 17.23
N PRO A 423 7.48 2.03 18.07
CA PRO A 423 7.08 2.11 19.47
C PRO A 423 5.57 2.33 19.63
N LEU A 424 5.00 1.63 20.63
CA LEU A 424 3.61 1.72 21.04
C LEU A 424 3.50 2.59 22.29
N PHE A 425 2.65 3.59 22.23
CA PHE A 425 2.22 4.39 23.38
C PHE A 425 0.73 4.13 23.62
N SER A 426 0.33 4.02 24.88
CA SER A 426 -1.07 3.83 25.26
C SER A 426 -1.49 4.93 26.24
N ILE A 427 -2.67 5.51 26.03
CA ILE A 427 -3.31 6.47 26.95
C ILE A 427 -4.70 5.92 27.27
N VAL A 428 -4.99 5.70 28.55
CA VAL A 428 -6.30 5.25 29.02
C VAL A 428 -7.25 6.46 29.08
N TRP A 429 -8.54 6.23 28.89
CA TRP A 429 -9.55 7.30 28.95
C TRP A 429 -9.46 8.09 30.25
N ASP A 430 -9.32 7.40 31.38
CA ASP A 430 -9.27 7.98 32.73
C ASP A 430 -7.89 8.49 33.16
N ASP A 431 -6.87 8.44 32.28
CA ASP A 431 -5.56 9.02 32.57
C ASP A 431 -5.66 10.53 32.77
N ASP A 432 -5.04 11.01 33.85
CA ASP A 432 -5.00 12.43 34.18
C ASP A 432 -4.16 13.26 33.18
N GLU A 433 -4.26 14.59 33.26
CA GLU A 433 -3.54 15.49 32.35
C GLU A 433 -2.02 15.37 32.49
N ALA A 434 -1.51 15.03 33.68
CA ALA A 434 -0.09 14.87 33.94
C ALA A 434 0.45 13.57 33.33
N GLN A 435 -0.27 12.45 33.44
CA GLN A 435 0.01 11.19 32.76
C GLN A 435 -0.06 11.36 31.24
N THR A 436 -1.12 12.00 30.74
CA THR A 436 -1.29 12.33 29.32
C THR A 436 -0.08 13.13 28.80
N THR A 437 0.35 14.15 29.54
CA THR A 437 1.50 15.01 29.19
C THR A 437 2.84 14.27 29.28
N ARG A 438 3.01 13.31 30.21
CA ARG A 438 4.18 12.42 30.24
C ARG A 438 4.27 11.58 28.97
N THR A 439 3.17 10.96 28.55
CA THR A 439 3.11 10.17 27.31
C THR A 439 3.38 11.04 26.09
N PHE A 440 2.82 12.26 26.01
CA PHE A 440 3.12 13.21 24.94
C PHE A 440 4.59 13.65 24.92
N THR A 441 5.24 13.77 26.09
CA THR A 441 6.67 14.09 26.19
C THR A 441 7.54 12.91 25.72
N GLN A 442 7.15 11.66 26.02
CA GLN A 442 7.81 10.48 25.49
C GLN A 442 7.63 10.34 23.97
N ILE A 443 6.44 10.66 23.45
CA ILE A 443 6.18 10.77 22.01
C ILE A 443 7.12 11.81 21.39
N TRP A 444 7.22 13.02 21.96
CA TRP A 444 8.15 14.07 21.49
C TRP A 444 9.60 13.56 21.44
N ALA A 445 10.07 12.89 22.49
CA ALA A 445 11.41 12.31 22.53
C ALA A 445 11.62 11.26 21.42
N ALA A 446 10.65 10.37 21.18
CA ALA A 446 10.74 9.34 20.14
C ALA A 446 10.72 9.90 18.70
N ILE A 447 10.06 11.04 18.47
CA ILE A 447 9.92 11.64 17.13
C ILE A 447 11.01 12.69 16.82
N ALA A 448 11.34 13.52 17.82
CA ALA A 448 12.14 14.74 17.68
C ALA A 448 13.47 14.71 18.44
N GLY A 449 13.62 13.85 19.45
CA GLY A 449 14.75 13.82 20.38
C GLY A 449 16.03 13.17 19.83
N GLU A 450 17.11 13.29 20.61
CA GLU A 450 18.44 12.75 20.25
C GLU A 450 18.50 11.21 20.28
N GLU A 451 17.62 10.54 21.03
CA GLU A 451 17.54 9.06 21.12
C GLU A 451 16.83 8.40 19.92
N ARG A 452 16.67 9.14 18.82
CA ARG A 452 15.86 8.72 17.66
C ARG A 452 16.51 7.58 16.88
N LYS A 453 15.77 6.48 16.72
CA LYS A 453 16.15 5.33 15.88
C LYS A 453 16.19 5.71 14.39
N ILE A 454 17.39 5.71 13.79
CA ILE A 454 17.57 6.00 12.36
C ILE A 454 16.89 4.93 11.50
N VAL A 455 15.81 5.31 10.80
CA VAL A 455 15.07 4.41 9.90
C VAL A 455 15.77 4.29 8.56
N ARG A 456 16.57 3.24 8.40
CA ARG A 456 17.13 2.88 7.08
C ARG A 456 16.02 2.26 6.21
N PRO A 457 15.82 2.73 4.97
CA PRO A 457 14.82 2.15 4.07
C PRO A 457 15.18 0.70 3.72
N ASN A 458 14.17 -0.14 3.48
CA ASN A 458 14.42 -1.47 2.92
C ASN A 458 14.88 -1.29 1.47
N GLN A 459 16.12 -1.66 1.14
CA GLN A 459 16.63 -1.52 -0.23
C GLN A 459 15.83 -2.33 -1.27
N ALA A 460 15.08 -3.35 -0.83
CA ALA A 460 14.22 -4.17 -1.68
C ALA A 460 12.87 -3.50 -2.07
N THR A 461 12.47 -2.39 -1.46
CA THR A 461 11.15 -1.75 -1.71
C THR A 461 11.25 -0.32 -2.24
N VAL A 462 12.44 0.13 -2.62
CA VAL A 462 12.59 1.37 -3.39
C VAL A 462 12.19 1.06 -4.83
N GLN A 463 11.02 1.53 -5.26
CA GLN A 463 10.73 1.64 -6.70
C GLN A 463 11.72 2.65 -7.29
N ARG A 464 12.79 2.13 -7.90
CA ARG A 464 13.68 2.93 -8.74
C ARG A 464 12.96 3.14 -10.07
N GLY A 465 12.94 4.36 -10.57
CA GLY A 465 12.29 4.67 -11.85
C GLY A 465 12.86 3.84 -13.00
N MET A 466 12.06 3.63 -14.02
CA MET A 466 12.59 3.31 -15.35
C MET A 466 13.02 4.62 -16.00
N ASP A 467 14.21 4.65 -16.59
CA ASP A 467 14.44 5.20 -17.95
C ASP A 467 15.91 5.09 -18.42
N GLY A 468 16.08 4.76 -19.71
CA GLY A 468 17.15 5.21 -20.62
C GLY A 468 18.64 5.12 -20.26
N GLY A 469 19.29 3.94 -20.39
CA GLY A 469 20.75 3.88 -20.31
C GLY A 469 21.41 2.52 -20.64
N GLY A 470 21.42 2.12 -21.91
CA GLY A 470 21.86 0.76 -22.32
C GLY A 470 23.34 0.39 -22.06
N ASP A 471 24.23 1.37 -21.90
CA ASP A 471 25.68 1.13 -21.75
C ASP A 471 26.11 0.86 -20.29
N TYR A 472 25.37 1.39 -19.30
CA TYR A 472 25.73 1.25 -17.88
C TYR A 472 25.81 -0.21 -17.42
N LEU A 473 24.85 -1.04 -17.84
CA LEU A 473 24.83 -2.46 -17.47
C LEU A 473 26.04 -3.22 -18.07
N TYR A 474 26.46 -2.88 -19.28
CA TYR A 474 27.63 -3.46 -19.92
C TYR A 474 28.92 -3.09 -19.17
N ILE A 475 29.10 -1.82 -18.83
CA ILE A 475 30.25 -1.34 -18.05
C ILE A 475 30.27 -1.98 -16.65
N LEU A 476 29.11 -2.05 -15.98
CA LEU A 476 28.95 -2.69 -14.67
C LEU A 476 29.34 -4.18 -14.68
N GLU A 477 28.86 -4.95 -15.67
CA GLU A 477 29.19 -6.37 -15.78
C GLU A 477 30.67 -6.60 -16.17
N LYS A 478 31.25 -5.72 -17.01
CA LYS A 478 32.67 -5.75 -17.40
C LYS A 478 33.60 -5.47 -16.21
N GLU A 479 33.41 -4.36 -15.51
CA GLU A 479 34.30 -3.93 -14.43
C GLU A 479 34.18 -4.84 -13.19
N SER A 480 32.96 -5.25 -12.81
CA SER A 480 32.79 -6.23 -11.72
C SER A 480 33.41 -7.60 -12.03
N GLN A 481 33.42 -8.03 -13.29
CA GLN A 481 34.11 -9.27 -13.69
C GLN A 481 35.64 -9.09 -13.72
N TRP A 482 36.15 -7.93 -14.11
CA TRP A 482 37.58 -7.62 -14.04
C TRP A 482 38.07 -7.63 -12.58
N LEU A 483 37.31 -7.06 -11.65
CA LEU A 483 37.63 -7.07 -10.20
C LEU A 483 37.66 -8.48 -9.62
N VAL A 484 36.71 -9.35 -9.98
CA VAL A 484 36.73 -10.78 -9.58
C VAL A 484 37.99 -11.48 -10.09
N LYS A 485 38.44 -11.17 -11.31
CA LYS A 485 39.69 -11.72 -11.85
C LYS A 485 40.91 -11.20 -11.08
N MET A 486 40.99 -9.91 -10.82
CA MET A 486 42.10 -9.29 -10.06
C MET A 486 42.24 -9.88 -8.65
N ILE A 487 41.12 -10.10 -7.95
CA ILE A 487 41.13 -10.75 -6.63
C ILE A 487 41.67 -12.18 -6.73
N LEU A 488 41.20 -12.98 -7.70
CA LEU A 488 41.68 -14.36 -7.89
C LEU A 488 43.16 -14.46 -8.29
N GLU A 489 43.72 -13.43 -8.94
CA GLU A 489 45.14 -13.38 -9.34
C GLU A 489 46.07 -12.85 -8.23
N LYS A 490 45.60 -11.91 -7.40
CA LYS A 490 46.40 -11.29 -6.31
C LYS A 490 46.21 -11.91 -4.92
N GLN A 491 45.18 -12.73 -4.73
CA GLN A 491 44.90 -13.35 -3.44
C GLN A 491 45.97 -14.39 -3.05
N ASP A 492 46.31 -14.41 -1.75
CA ASP A 492 47.26 -15.38 -1.18
C ASP A 492 46.77 -16.85 -1.32
N PRO A 493 47.66 -17.81 -1.61
CA PRO A 493 47.33 -19.24 -1.65
C PRO A 493 46.59 -19.77 -0.42
N ASP A 494 46.91 -19.29 0.78
CA ASP A 494 46.41 -19.82 2.05
C ASP A 494 45.17 -19.05 2.58
N GLY A 495 44.90 -17.86 2.03
CA GLY A 495 43.75 -17.01 2.38
C GLY A 495 44.10 -15.80 3.25
N GLY A 496 43.15 -14.87 3.39
CA GLY A 496 43.38 -13.57 4.02
C GLY A 496 44.21 -12.60 3.19
N GLY A 497 44.61 -11.49 3.82
CA GLY A 497 45.41 -10.42 3.22
C GLY A 497 44.58 -9.31 2.57
N GLU A 498 45.27 -8.36 1.93
CA GLU A 498 44.68 -7.19 1.28
C GLU A 498 45.04 -7.16 -0.21
N VAL A 499 44.05 -6.90 -1.07
CA VAL A 499 44.23 -6.79 -2.51
C VAL A 499 44.03 -5.35 -2.96
N GLY A 500 45.12 -4.70 -3.37
CA GLY A 500 45.11 -3.39 -4.01
C GLY A 500 44.57 -3.45 -5.44
N ILE A 501 43.61 -2.58 -5.74
CA ILE A 501 42.91 -2.44 -7.01
C ILE A 501 43.13 -1.02 -7.54
N PRO A 502 43.75 -0.85 -8.72
CA PRO A 502 43.97 0.48 -9.28
C PRO A 502 42.66 1.11 -9.75
N ARG A 503 42.54 2.41 -9.51
CA ARG A 503 41.53 3.29 -10.13
C ARG A 503 41.84 3.47 -11.63
N ALA A 504 40.82 3.83 -12.40
CA ALA A 504 40.91 4.22 -13.80
C ALA A 504 41.34 5.69 -13.98
N SER A 505 41.19 6.53 -12.95
CA SER A 505 41.83 7.85 -12.85
C SER A 505 43.31 7.72 -12.52
N ASP A 506 44.15 8.26 -13.40
CA ASP A 506 45.61 8.24 -13.26
C ASP A 506 46.04 9.09 -12.05
N GLY A 507 46.81 8.49 -11.12
CA GLY A 507 47.34 9.16 -9.93
C GLY A 507 46.47 9.14 -8.66
N ALA A 508 45.38 8.38 -8.60
CA ALA A 508 44.55 8.21 -7.39
C ALA A 508 44.92 6.94 -6.59
N GLU A 509 44.73 6.96 -5.26
CA GLU A 509 45.09 5.85 -4.35
C GLU A 509 44.36 4.54 -4.69
N GLU A 510 45.06 3.40 -4.59
CA GLU A 510 44.47 2.08 -4.85
C GLU A 510 43.34 1.76 -3.87
N LEU A 511 42.27 1.13 -4.38
CA LEU A 511 41.18 0.61 -3.58
C LEU A 511 41.61 -0.70 -2.91
N VAL A 512 41.38 -0.85 -1.61
CA VAL A 512 41.80 -2.05 -0.86
C VAL A 512 40.60 -2.97 -0.62
N VAL A 513 40.70 -4.22 -1.08
CA VAL A 513 39.79 -5.31 -0.65
C VAL A 513 40.46 -6.11 0.45
N SER A 514 39.86 -6.11 1.64
CA SER A 514 40.31 -6.90 2.79
C SER A 514 39.69 -8.29 2.70
N LEU A 515 40.51 -9.31 2.43
CA LEU A 515 40.03 -10.68 2.21
C LEU A 515 39.82 -11.42 3.54
N PRO A 516 38.79 -12.28 3.65
CA PRO A 516 38.60 -13.11 4.83
C PRO A 516 39.68 -14.19 4.92
N MET A 517 39.91 -14.72 6.13
CA MET A 517 40.95 -15.74 6.39
C MET A 517 40.80 -17.02 5.56
N GLN A 518 39.61 -17.30 5.00
CA GLN A 518 39.37 -18.46 4.13
C GLN A 518 39.53 -18.12 2.65
N LYS A 519 40.04 -19.07 1.88
CA LYS A 519 40.34 -18.90 0.46
C LYS A 519 39.09 -18.63 -0.40
N LEU A 520 39.03 -17.42 -0.97
CA LEU A 520 38.17 -16.97 -2.07
C LEU A 520 38.04 -17.98 -3.23
N GLY A 521 36.96 -18.76 -3.27
CA GLY A 521 36.63 -19.60 -4.44
C GLY A 521 35.94 -18.80 -5.55
N LEU A 522 36.29 -19.04 -6.81
CA LEU A 522 35.59 -18.47 -7.98
C LEU A 522 34.04 -18.58 -7.90
N PRO A 523 33.43 -19.71 -7.47
CA PRO A 523 31.98 -19.81 -7.34
C PRO A 523 31.39 -18.86 -6.27
N GLN A 524 32.14 -18.52 -5.22
CA GLN A 524 31.73 -17.58 -4.17
C GLN A 524 31.78 -16.15 -4.69
N LEU A 525 32.91 -15.74 -5.26
CA LEU A 525 33.05 -14.43 -5.90
C LEU A 525 32.02 -14.22 -7.02
N GLN A 526 31.68 -15.25 -7.82
CA GLN A 526 30.62 -15.15 -8.84
C GLN A 526 29.19 -15.14 -8.25
N ARG A 527 28.95 -15.63 -7.03
CA ARG A 527 27.69 -15.38 -6.31
C ARG A 527 27.60 -13.92 -5.86
N MET A 528 28.67 -13.42 -5.24
CA MET A 528 28.77 -12.02 -4.78
C MET A 528 28.65 -11.03 -5.96
N ARG A 529 29.33 -11.28 -7.08
CA ARG A 529 29.21 -10.50 -8.33
C ARG A 529 27.77 -10.45 -8.84
N ARG A 530 27.07 -11.59 -8.87
CA ARG A 530 25.66 -11.65 -9.31
C ARG A 530 24.71 -10.94 -8.35
N ALA A 531 24.95 -11.04 -7.04
CA ALA A 531 24.19 -10.28 -6.05
C ALA A 531 24.41 -8.76 -6.21
N PHE A 532 25.66 -8.31 -6.35
CA PHE A 532 26.02 -6.92 -6.60
C PHE A 532 25.42 -6.37 -7.92
N ILE A 533 25.52 -7.13 -9.01
CA ILE A 533 24.87 -6.77 -10.29
C ILE A 533 23.35 -6.70 -10.09
N GLY A 534 22.74 -7.62 -9.33
CA GLY A 534 21.32 -7.56 -8.97
C GLY A 534 20.92 -6.29 -8.23
N LEU A 535 21.76 -5.82 -7.29
CA LEU A 535 21.54 -4.58 -6.52
C LEU A 535 21.72 -3.30 -7.36
N ASN A 536 22.54 -3.36 -8.42
CA ASN A 536 22.90 -2.20 -9.24
C ASN A 536 22.26 -2.19 -10.65
N ARG A 537 21.56 -3.26 -11.06
CA ARG A 537 20.88 -3.37 -12.37
C ARG A 537 19.86 -2.26 -12.67
N GLY A 538 19.31 -1.60 -11.65
CA GLY A 538 18.48 -0.40 -11.77
C GLY A 538 19.26 0.86 -11.41
N GLY A 539 20.34 1.15 -12.14
CA GLY A 539 21.18 2.34 -11.93
C GLY A 539 20.59 3.58 -12.60
N ILE A 540 20.25 4.59 -11.80
CA ILE A 540 19.82 5.93 -12.24
C ILE A 540 20.79 6.95 -11.65
N GLY A 541 21.09 8.03 -12.37
CA GLY A 541 21.76 9.22 -11.81
C GLY A 541 23.28 9.26 -11.95
N LEU A 542 23.85 8.57 -12.94
CA LEU A 542 25.29 8.58 -13.24
C LEU A 542 25.60 9.12 -14.65
N GLU A 543 24.85 10.12 -15.12
CA GLU A 543 25.03 10.81 -16.41
C GLU A 543 26.25 11.75 -16.47
N MET A 544 27.20 11.65 -15.52
CA MET A 544 28.42 12.48 -15.55
C MET A 544 29.70 11.65 -15.70
N VAL A 545 30.24 11.76 -16.91
CA VAL A 545 31.68 11.77 -17.24
C VAL A 545 32.45 10.45 -17.08
N GLY A 546 32.58 9.73 -18.20
CA GLY A 546 33.79 8.95 -18.56
C GLY A 546 34.39 8.07 -17.45
N SER A 547 35.70 8.20 -17.23
CA SER A 547 36.47 7.38 -16.27
C SER A 547 35.92 7.42 -14.84
N MET A 548 35.28 8.52 -14.43
CA MET A 548 34.70 8.65 -13.08
C MET A 548 33.55 7.68 -12.83
N ALA A 549 32.84 7.24 -13.87
CA ALA A 549 31.80 6.21 -13.76
C ALA A 549 32.40 4.82 -13.48
N VAL A 550 33.53 4.49 -14.12
CA VAL A 550 34.28 3.24 -13.88
C VAL A 550 34.84 3.23 -12.46
N ASP A 551 35.43 4.33 -12.01
CA ASP A 551 35.96 4.46 -10.65
C ASP A 551 34.90 4.23 -9.58
N ARG A 552 33.72 4.86 -9.72
CA ARG A 552 32.61 4.64 -8.79
C ARG A 552 32.07 3.21 -8.82
N ILE A 553 32.08 2.54 -9.98
CA ILE A 553 31.70 1.12 -10.06
C ILE A 553 32.70 0.24 -9.31
N ARG A 554 34.01 0.55 -9.41
CA ARG A 554 35.08 -0.14 -8.66
C ARG A 554 34.95 0.11 -7.16
N GLU A 555 34.81 1.37 -6.74
CA GLU A 555 34.58 1.78 -5.34
C GLU A 555 33.39 1.02 -4.72
N ASN A 556 32.21 1.11 -5.35
CA ASN A 556 30.99 0.49 -4.86
C ASN A 556 31.11 -1.05 -4.76
N PHE A 557 31.85 -1.71 -5.66
CA PHE A 557 32.03 -3.17 -5.58
C PHE A 557 33.04 -3.55 -4.49
N VAL A 558 34.12 -2.78 -4.31
CA VAL A 558 35.09 -2.98 -3.23
C VAL A 558 34.43 -2.79 -1.86
N GLU A 559 33.67 -1.71 -1.66
CA GLU A 559 32.91 -1.47 -0.43
C GLU A 559 31.90 -2.59 -0.17
N TYR A 560 31.16 -3.03 -1.21
CA TYR A 560 30.23 -4.16 -1.11
C TYR A 560 30.92 -5.46 -0.68
N LEU A 561 32.11 -5.75 -1.22
CA LEU A 561 32.88 -6.94 -0.85
C LEU A 561 33.36 -6.85 0.60
N ASN A 562 33.99 -5.75 1.00
CA ASN A 562 34.48 -5.56 2.37
C ASN A 562 33.34 -5.66 3.40
N CYS A 563 32.22 -4.96 3.19
CA CYS A 563 31.03 -5.05 4.06
C CYS A 563 30.34 -6.43 4.04
N HIS A 564 30.63 -7.31 3.07
CA HIS A 564 30.16 -8.69 3.08
C HIS A 564 31.15 -9.60 3.83
N PHE A 565 32.45 -9.38 3.68
CA PHE A 565 33.47 -10.15 4.40
C PHE A 565 33.46 -9.86 5.91
N GLU A 566 33.23 -8.60 6.32
CA GLU A 566 33.03 -8.18 7.73
C GLU A 566 31.84 -8.86 8.44
N ARG A 567 30.93 -9.51 7.70
CA ARG A 567 29.78 -10.25 8.26
C ARG A 567 29.99 -11.75 8.35
N ASP A 568 30.98 -12.25 7.62
CA ASP A 568 31.34 -13.67 7.58
C ASP A 568 32.55 -13.98 8.51
N THR A 569 33.10 -12.94 9.18
CA THR A 569 34.08 -12.99 10.29
C THR A 569 33.42 -12.76 11.64
#